data_AF-A0ABD1V264-F1
#
_entry.id   AF-A0ABD1V264-F1
#
_cell.length_a   1.000
_cell.length_b   1.000
_cell.length_c   1.000
_cell.angle_alpha   90.00
_cell.angle_beta   90.00
_cell.angle_gamma   90.00
#
_symmetry.space_group_name_H-M   'P 1'
#
loop_
_entity.id
_entity.type
_entity.pdbx_description
1 polymer ?
#
loop_
_entity_poly.entity_id
_entity_poly.type
_entity_poly.pdbx_seq_one_letter_code
_entity_poly.pdbx_strand_id
1 'polypeptide(L)'
;MADGFQMLNNARYVKKCNVYQEDEIECIIRLSSTEEQQSRGVPFESLEELSLYELPNFIGLYMWEGKAAVAPLLPGIFTQLTDLKIFGCNKIKKIIPWSLLQTLPNLQKLEVKYCKEIEEIIGDEDNDGSPVISSSAEITMPRLKILSLVNLPN
;
A
#
# COMPACT_ATOMS: atom_id res chain seq x y z
N MET A 1 -8.33 -16.84 -5.38
CA MET A 1 -7.96 -15.49 -4.95
C MET A 1 -9.20 -14.64 -5.09
N ALA A 2 -9.83 -14.30 -3.98
CA ALA A 2 -11.00 -13.45 -3.99
C ALA A 2 -10.52 -12.01 -3.85
N ASP A 3 -10.64 -11.24 -4.93
CA ASP A 3 -10.27 -9.83 -4.93
C ASP A 3 -11.37 -9.01 -4.24
N GLY A 4 -11.50 -9.14 -2.92
CA GLY A 4 -12.56 -8.47 -2.14
C GLY A 4 -12.67 -6.96 -2.40
N PHE A 5 -11.58 -6.32 -2.87
CA PHE A 5 -11.53 -4.90 -3.20
C PHE A 5 -11.80 -4.50 -4.66
N GLN A 6 -11.95 -5.43 -5.61
CA GLN A 6 -12.29 -5.04 -6.99
C GLN A 6 -13.61 -4.26 -7.07
N MET A 7 -14.52 -4.46 -6.12
CA MET A 7 -15.78 -3.71 -6.02
C MET A 7 -15.58 -2.22 -5.63
N LEU A 8 -14.48 -1.88 -4.97
CA LEU A 8 -14.16 -0.50 -4.56
C LEU A 8 -13.30 0.24 -5.58
N ASN A 9 -13.01 -0.34 -6.74
CA ASN A 9 -12.30 0.36 -7.82
C ASN A 9 -13.02 1.64 -8.30
N ASN A 10 -14.31 1.79 -7.97
CA ASN A 10 -15.11 2.98 -8.27
C ASN A 10 -15.28 3.95 -7.08
N ALA A 11 -14.67 3.66 -5.92
CA ALA A 11 -14.78 4.46 -4.70
C ALA A 11 -13.93 5.74 -4.79
N ARG A 12 -14.35 6.70 -5.62
CA ARG A 12 -13.60 7.93 -5.89
C ARG A 12 -13.76 9.00 -4.81
N TYR A 13 -14.88 8.97 -4.08
CA TYR A 13 -15.24 9.98 -3.07
C TYR A 13 -15.04 9.51 -1.63
N VAL A 14 -14.53 8.30 -1.44
CA VAL A 14 -14.31 7.76 -0.10
C VAL A 14 -13.10 8.44 0.51
N LYS A 15 -13.31 9.15 1.62
CA LYS A 15 -12.26 9.78 2.41
C LYS A 15 -11.67 8.87 3.47
N LYS A 16 -12.46 7.91 3.97
CA LYS A 16 -12.03 6.99 5.02
C LYS A 16 -12.41 5.58 4.64
N CYS A 17 -11.44 4.69 4.60
CA CYS A 17 -11.62 3.27 4.34
C CYS A 17 -11.11 2.50 5.55
N ASN A 18 -11.98 1.70 6.15
CA ASN A 18 -11.61 0.84 7.26
C ASN A 18 -12.00 -0.58 6.93
N VAL A 19 -11.06 -1.51 7.12
CA VAL A 19 -11.20 -2.92 6.77
C VAL A 19 -10.89 -3.73 8.01
N TYR A 20 -11.79 -4.62 8.39
CA TYR A 20 -11.71 -5.38 9.63
C TYR A 20 -12.00 -6.84 9.36
N GLN A 21 -11.15 -7.74 9.86
CA GLN A 21 -11.45 -9.18 9.95
C GLN A 21 -11.81 -9.82 8.60
N GLU A 22 -11.08 -9.43 7.55
CA GLU A 22 -11.28 -9.98 6.21
C GLU A 22 -10.21 -11.01 5.89
N ASP A 23 -10.63 -12.26 5.74
CA ASP A 23 -9.75 -13.38 5.44
C ASP A 23 -9.46 -13.49 3.94
N GLU A 24 -10.30 -12.93 3.08
CA GLU A 24 -10.12 -13.05 1.62
C GLU A 24 -9.18 -12.00 1.04
N ILE A 25 -8.93 -10.93 1.80
CA ILE A 25 -8.21 -9.76 1.31
C ILE A 25 -6.70 -9.97 1.38
N GLU A 26 -6.09 -9.98 0.19
CA GLU A 26 -4.64 -10.03 0.01
C GLU A 26 -4.05 -8.64 -0.24
N CYS A 27 -4.76 -7.76 -0.95
CA CYS A 27 -4.33 -6.38 -1.20
C CYS A 27 -5.51 -5.40 -1.34
N ILE A 28 -5.24 -4.10 -1.21
CA ILE A 28 -6.24 -3.04 -1.41
C ILE A 28 -6.41 -2.71 -2.89
N ILE A 29 -5.33 -2.68 -3.65
CA ILE A 29 -5.34 -2.30 -5.05
C ILE A 29 -4.58 -3.33 -5.87
N ARG A 30 -5.28 -3.97 -6.80
CA ARG A 30 -4.69 -4.88 -7.78
C ARG A 30 -4.70 -4.22 -9.14
N LEU A 31 -3.53 -4.08 -9.75
CA LEU A 31 -3.40 -3.54 -11.11
C LEU A 31 -2.85 -4.62 -12.03
N SER A 32 -3.40 -4.66 -13.24
CA SER A 32 -2.99 -5.58 -14.30
C SER A 32 -2.66 -4.78 -15.55
N SER A 33 -1.86 -5.37 -16.45
CA SER A 33 -1.47 -4.73 -17.72
C SER A 33 -2.59 -4.71 -18.78
N THR A 34 -3.84 -4.98 -18.42
CA THR A 34 -4.96 -4.99 -19.37
C THR A 34 -5.34 -3.56 -19.75
N GLU A 35 -5.43 -3.30 -21.06
CA GLU A 35 -5.67 -1.97 -21.66
C GLU A 35 -6.94 -1.27 -21.15
N GLU A 36 -7.87 -2.00 -20.50
CA GLU A 36 -9.14 -1.50 -20.01
C GLU A 36 -9.04 -0.51 -18.83
N GLN A 37 -7.94 -0.51 -18.05
CA GLN A 37 -7.79 0.35 -16.87
C GLN A 37 -7.26 1.77 -17.18
N GLN A 38 -6.80 2.06 -18.42
CA GLN A 38 -6.46 3.44 -18.80
C GLN A 38 -7.69 4.35 -18.93
N SER A 39 -8.89 3.77 -18.97
CA SER A 39 -10.17 4.48 -19.05
C SER A 39 -10.93 4.53 -17.71
N ARG A 40 -10.52 3.73 -16.72
CA ARG A 40 -11.14 3.68 -15.39
C ARG A 40 -10.33 4.56 -14.44
N GLY A 41 -10.95 5.66 -14.00
CA GLY A 41 -10.32 6.61 -13.07
C GLY A 41 -9.76 5.93 -11.82
N VAL A 42 -8.72 6.55 -11.26
CA VAL A 42 -7.90 5.98 -10.18
C VAL A 42 -8.77 5.76 -8.93
N PRO A 43 -8.78 4.54 -8.35
CA PRO A 43 -9.48 4.30 -7.10
C PRO A 43 -8.82 5.06 -5.94
N PHE A 44 -9.61 5.47 -4.95
CA PHE A 44 -9.10 6.11 -3.73
C PHE A 44 -8.39 7.46 -3.94
N GLU A 45 -8.70 8.19 -5.02
CA GLU A 45 -8.15 9.53 -5.29
C GLU A 45 -8.41 10.52 -4.14
N SER A 46 -9.55 10.41 -3.44
CA SER A 46 -9.90 11.27 -2.30
C SER A 46 -9.65 10.64 -0.93
N LEU A 47 -8.97 9.49 -0.86
CA LEU A 47 -8.80 8.76 0.39
C LEU A 47 -7.79 9.46 1.30
N GLU A 48 -8.25 9.87 2.48
CA GLU A 48 -7.47 10.56 3.51
C GLU A 48 -7.01 9.58 4.60
N GLU A 49 -7.84 8.61 4.97
CA GLU A 49 -7.55 7.64 6.02
C GLU A 49 -7.79 6.19 5.56
N LEU A 50 -6.76 5.35 5.70
CA LEU A 50 -6.84 3.92 5.45
C LEU A 50 -6.45 3.17 6.73
N SER A 51 -7.38 2.35 7.24
CA SER A 51 -7.13 1.53 8.41
C SER A 51 -7.43 0.06 8.14
N LEU A 52 -6.45 -0.81 8.37
CA LEU A 52 -6.51 -2.24 8.12
C LEU A 52 -6.33 -2.98 9.46
N TYR A 53 -7.30 -3.81 9.83
CA TYR A 53 -7.31 -4.51 11.11
C TYR A 53 -7.56 -6.00 10.90
N GLU A 54 -6.67 -6.82 11.47
CA GLU A 54 -6.81 -8.27 11.52
C GLU A 54 -7.06 -8.88 10.14
N LEU A 55 -6.19 -8.58 9.18
CA LEU A 55 -6.26 -9.15 7.82
C LEU A 55 -5.20 -10.25 7.70
N PRO A 56 -5.53 -11.53 7.97
CA PRO A 56 -4.54 -12.59 8.07
C PRO A 56 -3.90 -12.95 6.73
N ASN A 57 -4.54 -12.63 5.60
CA ASN A 57 -4.01 -12.86 4.26
C ASN A 57 -3.46 -11.61 3.57
N PHE A 58 -3.46 -10.46 4.25
CA PHE A 58 -3.01 -9.20 3.66
C PHE A 58 -1.49 -9.17 3.49
N ILE A 59 -1.06 -8.98 2.25
CA ILE A 59 0.35 -8.96 1.84
C ILE A 59 0.85 -7.58 1.44
N GLY A 60 -0.03 -6.65 1.04
CA GLY A 60 0.40 -5.31 0.68
C GLY A 60 -0.73 -4.39 0.21
N LEU A 61 -0.47 -3.07 0.23
CA LEU A 61 -1.41 -2.06 -0.25
C LEU A 61 -1.70 -2.17 -1.75
N TYR A 62 -0.70 -2.64 -2.50
CA TYR A 62 -0.69 -2.64 -3.96
C TYR A 62 -0.05 -3.92 -4.49
N MET A 63 -0.67 -4.52 -5.52
CA MET A 63 -0.10 -5.62 -6.30
C MET A 63 -0.12 -5.30 -7.80
N TRP A 64 1.01 -5.54 -8.47
CA TRP A 64 1.16 -5.44 -9.92
C TRP A 64 1.20 -6.82 -10.57
N GLU A 65 0.30 -7.06 -11.51
CA GLU A 65 0.25 -8.28 -12.32
C GLU A 65 0.40 -7.94 -13.81
N GLY A 66 1.55 -7.36 -14.16
CA GLY A 66 1.90 -7.08 -15.55
C GLY A 66 3.21 -7.71 -15.96
N LYS A 67 3.36 -7.97 -17.27
CA LYS A 67 4.62 -8.45 -17.86
C LYS A 67 5.75 -7.41 -17.84
N ALA A 68 5.44 -6.16 -17.52
CA ALA A 68 6.43 -5.09 -17.43
C ALA A 68 7.32 -5.31 -16.19
N ALA A 69 8.64 -5.19 -16.38
CA ALA A 69 9.64 -5.30 -15.32
C ALA A 69 9.53 -4.22 -14.24
N VAL A 70 8.75 -3.16 -14.51
CA VAL A 70 8.46 -2.08 -13.57
C VAL A 70 6.96 -1.81 -13.65
N ALA A 71 6.30 -1.78 -12.51
CA ALA A 71 4.91 -1.38 -12.45
C ALA A 71 4.78 0.08 -12.94
N PRO A 72 3.83 0.41 -13.83
CA PRO A 72 3.46 1.79 -14.06
C PRO A 72 2.88 2.32 -12.76
N LEU A 73 3.63 3.19 -12.10
CA LEU A 73 3.16 3.99 -10.98
C LEU A 73 1.86 4.68 -11.41
N LEU A 74 0.74 4.35 -10.79
CA LEU A 74 -0.49 5.10 -11.05
C LEU A 74 -0.33 6.51 -10.48
N PRO A 75 -0.28 7.55 -11.33
CA PRO A 75 -0.27 8.91 -10.83
C PRO A 75 -1.57 9.15 -10.07
N GLY A 76 -1.50 9.62 -8.83
CA GLY A 76 -2.69 10.02 -8.07
C GLY A 76 -3.16 9.05 -6.98
N ILE A 77 -2.70 7.79 -6.99
CA ILE A 77 -3.14 6.81 -6.00
C ILE A 77 -2.62 7.17 -4.61
N PHE A 78 -3.49 7.18 -3.60
CA PHE A 78 -3.17 7.61 -2.22
C PHE A 78 -2.53 9.01 -2.07
N THR A 79 -2.61 9.87 -3.09
CA THR A 79 -2.03 11.22 -3.00
C THR A 79 -2.65 12.05 -1.89
N GLN A 80 -3.92 11.82 -1.56
CA GLN A 80 -4.63 12.51 -0.48
C GLN A 80 -4.48 11.81 0.89
N LEU A 81 -3.79 10.66 0.96
CA LEU A 81 -3.70 9.85 2.17
C LEU A 81 -2.86 10.57 3.22
N THR A 82 -3.46 10.85 4.36
CA THR A 82 -2.82 11.47 5.52
C THR A 82 -2.55 10.46 6.63
N ASP A 83 -3.38 9.42 6.74
CA ASP A 83 -3.34 8.46 7.84
C ASP A 83 -3.38 7.03 7.29
N LEU A 84 -2.31 6.27 7.55
CA LEU A 84 -2.23 4.84 7.28
C LEU A 84 -2.07 4.08 8.59
N LYS A 85 -2.97 3.12 8.83
CA LYS A 85 -2.93 2.31 10.03
C LYS A 85 -3.09 0.83 9.70
N ILE A 86 -2.19 0.00 10.21
CA ILE A 86 -2.16 -1.45 9.96
C ILE A 86 -1.98 -2.17 11.28
N PHE A 87 -2.94 -3.02 11.63
CA PHE A 87 -2.99 -3.69 12.92
C PHE A 87 -3.28 -5.18 12.75
N GLY A 88 -2.40 -6.04 13.25
CA GLY A 88 -2.66 -7.50 13.25
C GLY A 88 -2.66 -8.15 11.86
N CYS A 89 -2.15 -7.47 10.83
CA CYS A 89 -1.97 -8.05 9.50
C CYS A 89 -0.67 -8.86 9.50
N ASN A 90 -0.76 -10.18 9.67
CA ASN A 90 0.44 -10.97 10.02
C ASN A 90 1.35 -11.28 8.82
N LYS A 91 0.82 -11.37 7.60
CA LYS A 91 1.58 -11.74 6.39
C LYS A 91 2.22 -10.57 5.65
N ILE A 92 1.98 -9.34 6.08
CA ILE A 92 2.61 -8.17 5.44
C ILE A 92 4.08 -8.10 5.82
N LYS A 93 4.94 -8.15 4.80
CA LYS A 93 6.40 -8.02 4.96
C LYS A 93 6.89 -6.60 4.80
N LYS A 94 6.29 -5.87 3.86
CA LYS A 94 6.65 -4.50 3.48
C LYS A 94 5.42 -3.61 3.52
N ILE A 95 5.47 -2.50 4.26
CA ILE A 95 4.32 -1.61 4.42
C ILE A 95 4.19 -0.65 3.24
N ILE A 96 5.29 0.03 2.92
CA ILE A 96 5.38 1.01 1.83
C ILE A 96 6.46 0.52 0.86
N PRO A 97 6.09 -0.08 -0.27
CA PRO A 97 7.04 -0.31 -1.36
C PRO A 97 7.67 1.01 -1.81
N TRP A 98 8.93 0.99 -2.22
CA TRP A 98 9.67 2.18 -2.66
C TRP A 98 8.94 2.96 -3.76
N SER A 99 8.32 2.24 -4.68
CA SER A 99 7.50 2.79 -5.75
C SER A 99 6.31 3.59 -5.22
N LEU A 100 5.66 3.13 -4.14
CA LEU A 100 4.54 3.81 -3.52
C LEU A 100 4.95 5.04 -2.71
N LEU A 101 6.21 5.13 -2.28
CA LEU A 101 6.70 6.24 -1.47
C LEU A 101 6.45 7.61 -2.12
N GLN A 102 6.63 7.69 -3.45
CA GLN A 102 6.41 8.92 -4.22
C GLN A 102 4.92 9.32 -4.33
N THR A 103 4.01 8.37 -4.09
CA THR A 103 2.56 8.57 -4.18
C THR A 103 1.92 8.96 -2.84
N LEU A 104 2.71 9.04 -1.76
CA LEU A 104 2.28 9.37 -0.41
C LEU A 104 2.80 10.73 0.09
N PRO A 105 2.74 11.84 -0.70
CA PRO A 105 3.35 13.11 -0.32
C PRO A 105 2.68 13.76 0.91
N ASN A 106 1.45 13.33 1.22
CA ASN A 106 0.60 13.89 2.27
C ASN A 106 0.54 13.06 3.55
N LEU A 107 1.26 11.93 3.62
CA LEU A 107 1.18 11.03 4.76
C LEU A 107 1.72 11.73 6.01
N GLN A 108 0.85 11.90 7.01
CA GLN A 108 1.16 12.53 8.30
C GLN A 108 1.28 11.52 9.42
N LYS A 109 0.60 10.38 9.30
CA LYS A 109 0.54 9.37 10.34
C LYS A 109 0.67 7.96 9.76
N LEU A 110 1.63 7.21 10.29
CA LEU A 110 1.80 5.79 10.05
C LEU A 110 1.76 5.04 11.38
N GLU A 111 0.76 4.19 11.57
CA GLU A 111 0.72 3.24 12.69
C GLU A 111 0.77 1.80 12.19
N VAL A 112 1.71 1.02 12.72
CA VAL A 112 1.83 -0.40 12.43
C VAL A 112 1.98 -1.14 13.75
N LYS A 113 1.03 -2.02 14.07
CA LYS A 113 1.09 -2.77 15.34
C LYS A 113 0.70 -4.23 15.16
N TYR A 114 1.33 -5.10 15.95
CA TYR A 114 1.00 -6.54 16.00
C TYR A 114 1.12 -7.27 14.65
N CYS A 115 1.93 -6.78 13.70
CA CYS A 115 2.21 -7.47 12.44
C CYS A 115 3.43 -8.37 12.63
N LYS A 116 3.26 -9.70 12.46
CA LYS A 116 4.27 -10.70 12.87
C LYS A 116 5.37 -11.00 11.86
N GLU A 117 5.10 -10.86 10.57
CA GLU A 117 6.08 -11.16 9.50
C GLU A 117 6.65 -9.91 8.83
N ILE A 118 6.44 -8.74 9.43
CA ILE A 118 6.98 -7.49 8.88
C ILE A 118 8.51 -7.49 8.95
N GLU A 119 9.13 -7.17 7.82
CA GLU A 119 10.58 -7.09 7.66
C GLU A 119 11.00 -5.61 7.50
N GLU A 120 10.24 -4.84 6.71
CA GLU A 120 10.57 -3.45 6.40
C GLU A 120 9.34 -2.54 6.43
N ILE A 121 9.50 -1.32 6.97
CA ILE A 121 8.45 -0.29 6.85
C ILE A 121 8.45 0.26 5.42
N ILE A 122 9.63 0.51 4.88
CA ILE A 122 9.85 0.95 3.50
C ILE A 122 10.78 -0.07 2.88
N GLY A 123 10.32 -0.75 1.85
CA GLY A 123 11.09 -1.82 1.22
C GLY A 123 11.17 -1.64 -0.29
N ASP A 124 12.26 -2.10 -0.87
CA ASP A 124 12.40 -2.12 -2.32
C ASP A 124 11.41 -3.12 -2.94
N GLU A 125 11.11 -2.94 -4.22
CA GLU A 125 10.29 -3.93 -4.95
C GLU A 125 11.02 -5.29 -4.94
N ASP A 126 10.27 -6.37 -4.72
CA ASP A 126 10.80 -7.74 -4.79
C ASP A 126 11.24 -8.03 -6.22
N ASN A 127 12.45 -7.61 -6.58
CA ASN A 127 13.05 -7.90 -7.86
C ASN A 127 14.08 -8.99 -7.66
N ASP A 128 13.81 -10.14 -8.27
CA ASP A 128 14.71 -11.26 -8.42
C ASP A 128 15.97 -10.78 -9.17
N GLY A 129 16.98 -10.34 -8.42
CA GLY A 129 18.36 -10.16 -8.90
C GLY A 129 18.66 -8.98 -9.82
N SER A 130 17.78 -8.00 -10.01
CA SER A 130 18.17 -6.78 -10.73
C SER A 130 18.72 -5.72 -9.75
N PRO A 131 19.79 -4.98 -10.13
CA PRO A 131 20.40 -4.01 -9.25
C PRO A 131 19.38 -2.92 -8.97
N VAL A 132 18.87 -2.99 -7.74
CA VAL A 132 18.04 -1.97 -7.14
C VAL A 132 18.72 -0.64 -7.38
N ILE A 133 17.93 0.35 -7.77
CA ILE A 133 18.34 1.74 -7.69
C ILE A 133 18.60 2.00 -6.20
N SER A 134 19.80 1.69 -5.74
CA SER A 134 20.44 2.31 -4.60
C SER A 134 20.72 3.76 -4.98
N SER A 135 19.68 4.48 -5.40
CA SER A 135 19.73 5.92 -5.35
C SER A 135 19.74 6.21 -3.87
N SER A 136 20.84 6.77 -3.41
CA SER A 136 20.96 7.59 -2.20
C SER A 136 19.98 8.77 -2.19
N ALA A 137 18.77 8.60 -2.74
CA ALA A 137 17.67 9.49 -2.64
C ALA A 137 17.25 9.45 -1.17
N GLU A 138 17.37 10.58 -0.50
CA GLU A 138 16.88 10.74 0.85
C GLU A 138 15.43 10.27 0.90
N ILE A 139 15.17 9.29 1.76
CA ILE A 139 13.81 8.87 2.09
C ILE A 139 13.12 10.09 2.67
N THR A 140 12.30 10.74 1.85
CA THR A 140 11.62 11.98 2.22
C THR A 140 10.14 11.69 2.37
N MET A 141 9.70 11.56 3.62
CA MET A 141 8.30 11.68 4.01
C MET A 141 8.10 13.05 4.68
N PRO A 142 8.08 14.14 3.91
CA PRO A 142 8.23 15.50 4.44
C PRO A 142 7.09 15.93 5.38
N ARG A 143 5.96 15.22 5.36
CA ARG A 143 4.78 15.54 6.16
C ARG A 143 4.54 14.55 7.30
N LEU A 144 5.32 13.47 7.43
CA LEU A 144 5.12 12.47 8.46
C LEU A 144 5.45 13.07 9.84
N LYS A 145 4.44 13.10 10.71
CA LYS A 145 4.52 13.64 12.07
C LYS A 145 4.47 12.54 13.12
N ILE A 146 3.76 11.45 12.82
CA ILE A 146 3.51 10.36 13.77
C ILE A 146 3.91 9.05 13.11
N LEU A 147 4.91 8.40 13.69
CA LEU A 147 5.29 7.03 13.38
C LEU A 147 5.14 6.19 14.67
N SER A 148 4.23 5.21 14.66
CA SER A 148 4.01 4.32 15.78
C SER A 148 4.18 2.88 15.36
N LEU A 149 5.24 2.24 15.86
CA LEU A 149 5.57 0.84 15.62
C LEU A 149 5.49 0.11 16.95
N VAL A 150 4.59 -0.87 17.09
CA VAL A 150 4.32 -1.52 18.38
C VAL A 150 4.16 -3.03 18.22
N ASN A 151 4.85 -3.82 19.03
CA ASN A 151 4.78 -5.28 19.01
C ASN A 151 5.01 -5.87 17.60
N LEU A 152 6.06 -5.37 16.95
CA LEU A 152 6.58 -5.89 15.68
C LEU A 152 7.78 -6.82 15.99
N PRO A 153 8.09 -7.81 15.14
CA PRO A 153 9.33 -8.57 15.21
C PRO A 153 10.56 -7.64 15.17
N ASN A 154 11.64 -8.07 15.82
CA ASN A 154 12.93 -7.37 15.88
C ASN A 154 13.78 -7.61 14.65
#